data_AF-A0A4Q5PXN7-F1
#
_entry.id   AF-A0A4Q5PXN7-F1
#
_cell.length_a   1.000
_cell.length_b   1.000
_cell.length_c   1.000
_cell.angle_alpha   90.00
_cell.angle_beta   90.00
_cell.angle_gamma   90.00
#
_symmetry.space_group_name_H-M   'P 1'
#
loop_
_entity.id
_entity.type
_entity.pdbx_description
1 polymer ?
#
loop_
_entity_poly.entity_id
_entity_poly.type
_entity_poly.pdbx_seq_one_letter_code
_entity_poly.pdbx_strand_id
1 'polypeptide(L)' 'NLNSTNESLISVRANNIMKTLTLISVIMLPLTLISGIYGMNIHLPIAQEDHAFEIIVVFMITTAISMLAFFKRKKWI' A
#
# COMPACT_ATOMS: atom_id res chain seq x y z
N ASN A 1 -37.57 6.03 13.18
CA ASN A 1 -36.43 6.90 12.86
C ASN A 1 -35.80 6.52 11.52
N LEU A 2 -36.39 6.99 10.42
CA LEU A 2 -35.88 6.72 9.06
C LEU A 2 -34.60 7.51 8.75
N ASN A 3 -34.45 8.70 9.34
CA ASN A 3 -33.28 9.56 9.17
C ASN A 3 -32.01 8.90 9.71
N SER A 4 -32.05 8.32 10.92
CA SER A 4 -30.90 7.61 11.49
C SER A 4 -30.48 6.38 10.69
N THR A 5 -31.44 5.68 10.07
CA THR A 5 -31.13 4.55 9.18
C THR A 5 -30.46 5.04 7.90
N ASN A 6 -30.94 6.12 7.29
CA ASN A 6 -30.32 6.69 6.10
C ASN A 6 -28.91 7.23 6.39
N GLU A 7 -28.74 7.95 7.50
CA GLU A 7 -27.44 8.42 7.99
C GLU A 7 -26.49 7.25 8.21
N SER A 8 -26.95 6.16 8.85
CA SER A 8 -26.12 4.96 9.07
C SER A 8 -25.69 4.28 7.76
N LEU A 9 -26.57 4.21 6.75
CA LEU A 9 -26.22 3.65 5.44
C LEU A 9 -25.16 4.49 4.71
N ILE A 10 -25.28 5.82 4.80
CA ILE A 10 -24.28 6.75 4.25
C ILE A 10 -22.95 6.59 4.98
N SER A 11 -22.97 6.53 6.31
CA SER A 11 -21.75 6.30 7.12
C SER A 11 -21.09 4.97 6.82
N VAL A 12 -21.85 3.88 6.64
CA VAL A 12 -21.30 2.56 6.26
C VAL A 12 -20.63 2.61 4.89
N ARG A 13 -21.26 3.26 3.90
CA ARG A 13 -20.65 3.45 2.57
C ARG A 13 -19.38 4.29 2.64
N ALA A 14 -19.42 5.42 3.34
CA ALA A 14 -18.25 6.29 3.51
C ALA A 14 -17.10 5.56 4.22
N ASN A 15 -17.40 4.78 5.26
CA ASN A 15 -16.40 3.99 5.99
C ASN A 15 -15.76 2.91 5.11
N ASN A 16 -16.56 2.26 4.24
CA ASN A 16 -16.03 1.31 3.26
C ASN A 16 -15.13 1.98 2.21
N ILE A 17 -15.51 3.17 1.72
CA ILE A 17 -14.67 3.95 0.78
C ILE A 17 -13.34 4.33 1.45
N MET A 18 -13.40 4.87 2.68
CA MET A 18 -12.21 5.22 3.45
C MET A 18 -11.31 4.01 3.68
N LYS A 19 -11.88 2.85 4.05
CA LYS A 19 -11.13 1.59 4.19
C LYS A 19 -10.36 1.24 2.92
N THR A 20 -11.01 1.28 1.77
CA THR A 20 -10.36 0.95 0.49
C THR A 20 -9.25 1.94 0.16
N LEU A 21 -9.49 3.25 0.33
CA LEU A 21 -8.50 4.29 0.08
C LEU A 21 -7.29 4.14 1.02
N THR A 22 -7.52 3.94 2.32
CA THR A 22 -6.45 3.71 3.30
C THR A 22 -5.64 2.47 2.94
N LEU A 23 -6.28 1.40 2.48
CA LEU A 23 -5.60 0.17 2.08
C LEU A 23 -4.67 0.40 0.88
N ILE A 24 -5.14 1.13 -0.14
CA ILE A 24 -4.31 1.51 -1.28
C ILE A 24 -3.13 2.37 -0.81
N SER A 25 -3.36 3.37 0.05
CA SER A 25 -2.30 4.24 0.56
C SER A 25 -1.26 3.52 1.40
N VAL A 26 -1.67 2.58 2.26
CA VAL A 26 -0.73 1.79 3.10
C VAL A 26 0.17 0.91 2.24
N ILE A 27 -0.34 0.38 1.12
CA ILE A 27 0.47 -0.38 0.15
C ILE A 27 1.39 0.55 -0.64
N MET A 28 0.90 1.72 -1.06
CA MET A 28 1.72 2.67 -1.81
C MET A 28 2.86 3.27 -0.99
N LEU A 29 2.67 3.57 0.29
CA LEU A 29 3.70 4.20 1.13
C LEU A 29 5.08 3.51 1.09
N PRO A 30 5.23 2.21 1.39
CA PRO A 30 6.53 1.55 1.32
C PRO A 30 7.08 1.48 -0.11
N LEU A 31 6.21 1.29 -1.12
CA LEU A 31 6.62 1.27 -2.53
C LEU A 31 7.18 2.64 -2.96
N THR A 32 6.51 3.72 -2.61
CA THR A 32 6.93 5.10 -2.90
C THR A 32 8.21 5.44 -2.13
N LEU A 33 8.37 4.98 -0.90
CA LEU A 33 9.60 5.20 -0.13
C LEU A 33 10.79 4.50 -0.78
N ILE A 34 10.64 3.24 -1.20
CA ILE A 34 11.69 2.51 -1.93
C ILE A 34 12.00 3.23 -3.25
N SER A 35 10.98 3.53 -4.06
CA SER A 35 11.16 4.26 -5.32
C SER A 35 11.78 5.65 -5.13
N GLY A 36 11.47 6.34 -4.04
CA GLY A 36 12.00 7.67 -3.74
C GLY A 36 13.47 7.64 -3.31
N ILE A 37 13.85 6.66 -2.47
CA ILE A 37 15.26 6.46 -2.08
C ILE A 37 16.10 6.09 -3.30
N TYR A 38 15.61 5.19 -4.16
CA TYR A 38 16.34 4.76 -5.37
C TYR A 38 16.27 5.75 -6.53
N GLY A 39 15.23 6.60 -6.59
CA GLY A 39 15.14 7.69 -7.56
C GLY A 39 15.95 8.92 -7.18
N MET A 40 16.52 8.93 -5.98
CA MET A 40 17.42 9.99 -5.53
C MET A 40 18.72 9.88 -6.33
N ASN A 41 19.18 10.99 -6.93
CA ASN A 41 20.44 11.07 -7.70
C ASN A 41 21.70 10.97 -6.81
N ILE A 42 21.67 10.12 -5.79
CA ILE A 42 22.78 9.83 -4.89
C ILE A 42 23.28 8.44 -5.23
N HIS A 43 24.60 8.32 -5.38
CA HIS A 43 25.27 7.04 -5.58
C HIS A 43 25.06 6.15 -4.35
N LEU A 44 24.07 5.28 -4.42
CA LEU A 44 23.85 4.21 -3.45
C LEU A 44 24.81 3.05 -3.80
N PRO A 45 25.63 2.56 -2.86
CA PRO A 45 26.54 1.44 -3.13
C PRO A 45 25.78 0.15 -3.52
N ILE A 46 24.54 0.00 -3.09
CA ILE A 46 23.66 -1.12 -3.46
C ILE A 46 23.15 -0.98 -4.90
N ALA A 47 23.12 0.23 -5.48
CA ALA A 47 22.60 0.50 -6.83
C ALA A 47 23.64 0.33 -7.95
N GLN A 48 24.92 0.13 -7.61
CA GLN A 48 25.99 -0.09 -8.59
C GLN A 48 26.12 -1.55 -9.04
N GLU A 49 25.43 -2.49 -8.38
CA GLU A 49 25.38 -3.89 -8.78
C GLU A 49 24.46 -4.08 -9.98
N ASP A 50 24.88 -4.86 -10.99
CA ASP A 50 24.11 -5.12 -12.21
C ASP A 50 22.71 -5.71 -11.93
N HIS A 51 22.57 -6.44 -10.81
CA HIS A 51 21.32 -7.07 -10.37
C HIS A 51 20.52 -6.25 -9.34
N ALA A 52 21.00 -5.07 -8.96
CA ALA A 52 20.35 -4.24 -7.94
C ALA A 52 18.89 -3.94 -8.30
N PHE A 53 18.65 -3.56 -9.56
CA PHE A 53 17.32 -3.23 -10.06
C PHE A 53 16.34 -4.41 -9.93
N GLU A 54 16.74 -5.61 -10.36
CA GLU A 54 15.91 -6.82 -10.26
C GLU A 54 15.60 -7.18 -8.80
N ILE A 55 16.60 -7.13 -7.92
CA ILE A 55 16.43 -7.43 -6.49
C ILE A 55 15.42 -6.47 -5.84
N ILE A 56 15.52 -5.17 -6.15
CA ILE A 56 14.61 -4.15 -5.61
C ILE A 56 13.19 -4.36 -6.12
N VAL A 57 13.02 -4.61 -7.42
CA VAL A 57 11.70 -4.86 -8.01
C VAL A 57 11.06 -6.10 -7.39
N VAL A 58 11.80 -7.20 -7.24
CA VAL A 58 11.33 -8.40 -6.57
C VAL A 58 10.97 -8.12 -5.11
N PHE A 59 11.78 -7.31 -4.40
CA PHE A 59 11.50 -6.90 -3.04
C PHE A 59 10.23 -6.05 -2.92
N MET A 60 10.02 -5.09 -3.82
CA MET A 60 8.81 -4.26 -3.88
C MET A 60 7.56 -5.11 -4.13
N ILE A 61 7.61 -6.03 -5.09
CA ILE A 61 6.51 -6.96 -5.39
C ILE A 61 6.23 -7.86 -4.18
N THR A 62 7.27 -8.41 -3.56
CA THR A 62 7.14 -9.28 -2.38
C THR A 62 6.51 -8.53 -1.21
N THR A 63 6.89 -7.26 -1.02
CA THR A 63 6.34 -6.39 0.03
C THR A 63 4.86 -6.05 -0.24
N ALA A 64 4.50 -5.74 -1.49
CA ALA A 64 3.11 -5.52 -1.87
C ALA A 64 2.25 -6.77 -1.65
N ILE A 65 2.73 -7.95 -2.06
CA ILE A 65 2.04 -9.23 -1.88
C ILE A 65 1.91 -9.57 -0.40
N SER A 66 2.96 -9.37 0.41
CA SER A 66 2.93 -9.66 1.84
C SER A 66 1.94 -8.76 2.59
N MET A 67 1.87 -7.47 2.24
CA MET A 67 0.86 -6.56 2.77
C MET A 67 -0.54 -6.99 2.36
N LEU A 68 -0.79 -7.28 1.08
CA LEU A 68 -2.09 -7.78 0.61
C LEU A 68 -2.50 -9.07 1.33
N ALA A 69 -1.57 -10.01 1.49
CA ALA A 69 -1.80 -11.26 2.21
C ALA A 69 -2.09 -11.04 3.70
N PHE A 70 -1.40 -10.08 4.33
CA PHE A 70 -1.63 -9.70 5.72
C PHE A 70 -3.02 -9.08 5.90
N PHE A 71 -3.42 -8.14 5.03
CA PHE A 71 -4.74 -7.51 5.07
C PHE A 71 -5.88 -8.52 4.81
N LYS A 72 -5.67 -9.44 3.86
CA LYS A 72 -6.60 -10.55 3.60
C LYS A 72 -6.73 -11.49 4.80
N ARG A 73 -5.62 -11.84 5.45
CA ARG A 73 -5.63 -12.69 6.67
C ARG A 73 -6.32 -12.02 7.84
N LYS A 74 -6.22 -10.69 7.95
CA LYS A 74 -6.84 -9.92 9.04
C LYS A 74 -8.34 -9.67 8.84
N LYS A 75 -8.96 -10.21 7.77
CA LYS A 75 -10.38 -10.01 7.39
C LYS A 75 -10.78 -8.53 7.27
N TRP A 76 -9.81 -7.68 6.91
CA TRP A 76 -10.10 -6.26 6.63
C TRP A 76 -10.62 -6.08 5.19
N ILE A 77 -10.28 -7.04 4.32
CA ILE A 77 -10.88 -7.31 3.00
C ILE A 77 -11.69 -8.60 3.11
#